data_AF-A0A7V4H9K7-F1
#
_entry.id   AF-A0A7V4H9K7-F1
#
_cell.length_a   1.000
_cell.length_b   1.000
_cell.length_c   1.000
_cell.angle_alpha   90.00
_cell.angle_beta   90.00
_cell.angle_gamma   90.00
#
_symmetry.space_group_name_H-M   'P 1'
#
loop_
_entity.id
_entity.type
_entity.pdbx_description
1 polymer ?
#
loop_
_entity_poly.entity_id
_entity_poly.type
_entity_poly.pdbx_seq_one_letter_code
_entity_poly.pdbx_strand_id
1 'polypeptide(L)'
;MTNLEILDEMAKFFFEKSPKGYRINFAFFIDSERYDISILENKISIKLNTDNTIDKENIEFIWHTTHETLEKLYNRELSAFTAKGKSKKGDISPINFDEYENESIFGIPDNDLLNRMMILDRFLNYGNPEIIKIDKQHSRLLHDTNIVALHADAGLMIYCSIDPKGTLIEPKIQTSVIVLDGIGQIESGLTSFTIEKGFYYYFVPKGEVKIKNITEKDLSILYMSEGYMKKT
;
A
#
# COMPACT_ATOMS: atom_id res chain seq x y z
N MET A 1 -22.77 0.74 -6.68
CA MET A 1 -22.45 0.37 -8.09
C MET A 1 -22.17 -1.13 -8.11
N THR A 2 -22.27 -1.81 -9.23
CA THR A 2 -21.81 -3.21 -9.32
C THR A 2 -20.28 -3.27 -9.28
N ASN A 3 -19.72 -4.44 -8.93
CA ASN A 3 -18.27 -4.69 -8.97
C ASN A 3 -17.67 -4.35 -10.35
N LEU A 4 -18.33 -4.80 -11.43
CA LEU A 4 -17.87 -4.55 -12.78
C LEU A 4 -17.85 -3.07 -13.14
N GLU A 5 -18.89 -2.32 -12.76
CA GLU A 5 -18.94 -0.86 -13.00
C GLU A 5 -17.79 -0.13 -12.31
N ILE A 6 -17.50 -0.49 -11.04
CA ILE A 6 -16.38 0.12 -10.30
C ILE A 6 -15.04 -0.18 -10.98
N LEU A 7 -14.81 -1.45 -11.32
CA LEU A 7 -13.57 -1.88 -11.96
C LEU A 7 -13.37 -1.25 -13.34
N ASP A 8 -14.44 -1.12 -14.14
CA ASP A 8 -14.40 -0.46 -15.44
C ASP A 8 -14.06 1.02 -15.31
N GLU A 9 -14.55 1.71 -14.29
CA GLU A 9 -14.19 3.11 -14.04
C GLU A 9 -12.75 3.26 -13.56
N MET A 10 -12.28 2.40 -12.66
CA MET A 10 -10.86 2.33 -12.27
C MET A 10 -9.94 2.12 -13.47
N ALA A 11 -10.30 1.21 -14.37
CA ALA A 11 -9.53 0.90 -15.57
C ALA A 11 -9.35 2.10 -16.51
N LYS A 12 -10.35 2.99 -16.63
CA LYS A 12 -10.27 4.18 -17.50
C LYS A 12 -9.09 5.09 -17.16
N PHE A 13 -8.75 5.21 -15.88
CA PHE A 13 -7.69 6.09 -15.41
C PHE A 13 -6.32 5.42 -15.34
N PHE A 14 -6.24 4.09 -15.47
CA PHE A 14 -4.98 3.36 -15.34
C PHE A 14 -3.92 3.84 -16.36
N PHE A 15 -4.29 3.97 -17.65
CA PHE A 15 -3.33 4.36 -18.69
C PHE A 15 -2.89 5.83 -18.63
N GLU A 16 -3.64 6.69 -17.94
CA GLU A 16 -3.20 8.07 -17.70
C GLU A 16 -2.06 8.13 -16.69
N LYS A 17 -1.92 7.09 -15.87
CA LYS A 17 -1.00 7.03 -14.73
C LYS A 17 0.12 6.02 -14.93
N SER A 18 -0.08 5.01 -15.77
CA SER A 18 0.87 3.94 -16.01
C SER A 18 1.75 4.20 -17.24
N PRO A 19 3.00 3.69 -17.26
CA PRO A 19 3.84 3.76 -18.46
C PRO A 19 3.18 3.07 -19.65
N LYS A 20 3.55 3.50 -20.87
CA LYS A 20 3.06 2.85 -22.10
C LYS A 20 3.59 1.43 -22.22
N GLY A 21 2.80 0.53 -22.79
CA GLY A 21 3.23 -0.82 -23.15
C GLY A 21 3.15 -1.84 -22.01
N TYR A 22 2.42 -1.54 -20.93
CA TYR A 22 2.17 -2.51 -19.86
C TYR A 22 1.41 -3.72 -20.38
N ARG A 23 1.88 -4.91 -19.99
CA ARG A 23 1.23 -6.19 -20.28
C ARG A 23 1.17 -6.98 -18.99
N ILE A 24 -0.03 -7.21 -18.49
CA ILE A 24 -0.24 -7.98 -17.27
C ILE A 24 -1.64 -8.60 -17.25
N ASN A 25 -1.74 -9.84 -16.78
CA ASN A 25 -3.00 -10.53 -16.54
C ASN A 25 -3.11 -10.96 -15.08
N PHE A 26 -4.20 -10.62 -14.41
CA PHE A 26 -4.42 -11.01 -13.03
C PHE A 26 -5.89 -11.33 -12.75
N ALA A 27 -6.12 -12.17 -11.75
CA ALA A 27 -7.46 -12.45 -11.25
C ALA A 27 -7.74 -11.59 -10.01
N PHE A 28 -8.92 -11.02 -9.94
CA PHE A 28 -9.37 -10.26 -8.79
C PHE A 28 -10.66 -10.86 -8.24
N PHE A 29 -10.55 -11.48 -7.08
CA PHE A 29 -11.68 -12.01 -6.34
C PHE A 29 -12.27 -10.92 -5.46
N ILE A 30 -13.55 -10.64 -5.66
CA ILE A 30 -14.33 -9.73 -4.84
C ILE A 30 -15.47 -10.55 -4.24
N ASP A 31 -15.43 -10.73 -2.93
CA ASP A 31 -16.27 -11.69 -2.21
C ASP A 31 -16.12 -13.10 -2.82
N SER A 32 -17.17 -13.63 -3.46
CA SER A 32 -17.15 -14.94 -4.14
C SER A 32 -17.08 -14.84 -5.67
N GLU A 33 -17.00 -13.64 -6.23
CA GLU A 33 -16.94 -13.41 -7.67
C GLU A 33 -15.50 -13.22 -8.14
N ARG A 34 -15.17 -13.80 -9.29
CA ARG A 34 -13.84 -13.67 -9.90
C ARG A 34 -13.91 -12.79 -11.14
N TYR A 35 -13.02 -11.81 -11.20
CA TYR A 35 -12.81 -10.95 -12.36
C TYR A 35 -11.42 -11.20 -12.94
N ASP A 36 -11.36 -11.67 -14.18
CA ASP A 36 -10.09 -11.75 -14.91
C ASP A 36 -9.84 -10.40 -15.59
N ILE A 37 -8.73 -9.77 -15.22
CA ILE A 37 -8.32 -8.45 -15.71
C ILE A 37 -7.06 -8.62 -16.56
N SER A 38 -7.19 -8.27 -17.83
CA SER A 38 -6.07 -8.26 -18.79
C SER A 38 -5.77 -6.84 -19.21
N ILE A 39 -4.53 -6.41 -19.00
CA ILE A 39 -3.99 -5.14 -19.46
C ILE A 39 -3.01 -5.49 -20.58
N LEU A 40 -3.32 -5.05 -21.81
CA LEU A 40 -2.48 -5.28 -22.98
C LEU A 40 -2.25 -3.94 -23.69
N GLU A 41 -1.06 -3.40 -23.50
CA GLU A 41 -0.57 -2.13 -24.06
C GLU A 41 -1.39 -0.91 -23.64
N ASN A 42 -2.47 -0.63 -24.36
CA ASN A 42 -3.38 0.51 -24.15
C ASN A 42 -4.84 0.06 -24.04
N LYS A 43 -5.07 -1.23 -23.82
CA LYS A 43 -6.41 -1.81 -23.64
C LYS A 43 -6.47 -2.58 -22.33
N ILE A 44 -7.55 -2.35 -21.58
CA ILE A 44 -7.92 -3.18 -20.43
C ILE A 44 -9.19 -3.94 -20.81
N SER A 45 -9.24 -5.22 -20.49
CA SER A 45 -10.45 -6.02 -20.53
C SER A 45 -10.70 -6.66 -19.18
N ILE A 46 -11.94 -6.56 -18.71
CA ILE A 46 -12.40 -7.10 -17.45
C ILE A 46 -13.50 -8.10 -17.78
N LYS A 47 -13.35 -9.34 -17.30
CA LYS A 47 -14.33 -10.40 -17.55
C LYS A 47 -14.72 -11.04 -16.22
N LEU A 48 -16.01 -11.01 -15.90
CA LEU A 48 -16.56 -11.87 -14.85
C LEU A 48 -16.38 -13.32 -15.28
N ASN A 49 -15.64 -14.08 -14.50
CA ASN A 49 -15.44 -15.50 -14.71
C ASN A 49 -16.28 -16.30 -13.71
N THR A 50 -17.26 -17.04 -14.22
CA THR A 50 -18.14 -17.91 -13.42
C THR A 50 -17.51 -19.27 -13.16
N ASP A 51 -16.46 -19.64 -13.90
CA ASP A 51 -15.60 -20.75 -13.55
C ASP A 51 -14.52 -20.26 -12.58
N ASN A 52 -14.55 -20.76 -11.34
CA ASN A 52 -13.51 -20.46 -10.36
C ASN A 52 -12.19 -21.22 -10.66
N THR A 53 -12.00 -21.67 -11.90
CA THR A 53 -10.81 -22.39 -12.37
C THR A 53 -9.76 -21.43 -12.91
N ILE A 54 -8.69 -21.23 -12.15
CA ILE A 54 -7.61 -20.32 -12.53
C ILE A 54 -6.69 -21.01 -13.54
N ASP A 55 -6.56 -20.40 -14.72
CA ASP A 55 -5.53 -20.75 -15.69
C ASP A 55 -4.19 -20.16 -15.24
N LYS A 56 -3.39 -21.00 -14.58
CA LYS A 56 -2.09 -20.61 -14.01
C LYS A 56 -1.04 -20.25 -15.08
N GLU A 57 -1.27 -20.58 -16.35
CA GLU A 57 -0.35 -20.20 -17.42
C GLU A 57 -0.60 -18.76 -17.90
N ASN A 58 -1.81 -18.23 -17.67
CA ASN A 58 -2.23 -16.92 -18.17
C ASN A 58 -2.49 -15.89 -17.06
N ILE A 59 -2.69 -16.29 -15.81
CA ILE A 59 -2.90 -15.41 -14.66
C ILE A 59 -1.60 -15.29 -13.85
N GLU A 60 -1.02 -14.10 -13.80
CA GLU A 60 0.28 -13.85 -13.17
C GLU A 60 0.17 -13.70 -11.64
N PHE A 61 -1.00 -13.28 -11.16
CA PHE A 61 -1.29 -13.19 -9.74
C PHE A 61 -2.77 -13.06 -9.44
N ILE A 62 -3.11 -13.18 -8.15
CA ILE A 62 -4.48 -13.14 -7.66
C ILE A 62 -4.58 -12.14 -6.50
N TRP A 63 -5.60 -11.29 -6.55
CA TRP A 63 -6.01 -10.44 -5.43
C TRP A 63 -7.35 -10.87 -4.87
N HIS A 64 -7.52 -10.65 -3.58
CA HIS A 64 -8.75 -10.90 -2.85
C HIS A 64 -9.18 -9.66 -2.09
N THR A 65 -10.46 -9.32 -2.18
CA THR A 65 -11.08 -8.24 -1.41
C THR A 65 -12.57 -8.49 -1.20
N THR A 66 -13.26 -7.53 -0.60
CA THR A 66 -14.72 -7.50 -0.45
C THR A 66 -15.33 -6.38 -1.27
N HIS A 67 -16.61 -6.48 -1.63
CA HIS A 67 -17.32 -5.38 -2.30
C HIS A 67 -17.24 -4.08 -1.49
N GLU A 68 -17.42 -4.16 -0.17
CA GLU A 68 -17.32 -3.01 0.73
C GLU A 68 -15.94 -2.33 0.64
N THR A 69 -14.86 -3.12 0.58
CA THR A 69 -13.50 -2.58 0.45
C THR A 69 -13.31 -1.92 -0.92
N LEU A 70 -13.83 -2.54 -1.99
CA LEU A 70 -13.79 -1.97 -3.33
C LEU A 70 -14.51 -0.63 -3.41
N GLU A 71 -15.68 -0.51 -2.78
CA GLU A 71 -16.41 0.77 -2.69
C GLU A 71 -15.62 1.84 -1.93
N LYS A 72 -14.96 1.49 -0.82
CA LYS A 72 -14.10 2.42 -0.09
C LYS A 72 -12.92 2.93 -0.92
N LEU A 73 -12.29 2.06 -1.72
CA LEU A 73 -11.22 2.44 -2.64
C LEU A 73 -11.75 3.40 -3.72
N TYR A 74 -12.88 3.05 -4.33
CA TYR A 74 -13.53 3.87 -5.35
C TYR A 74 -13.91 5.25 -4.83
N ASN A 75 -14.47 5.32 -3.62
CA ASN A 75 -14.88 6.57 -2.96
C ASN A 75 -13.72 7.35 -2.33
N ARG A 76 -12.46 6.89 -2.49
CA ARG A 76 -11.25 7.49 -1.93
C ARG A 76 -11.27 7.59 -0.40
N GLU A 77 -11.96 6.64 0.22
CA GLU A 77 -12.02 6.50 1.68
C GLU A 77 -10.89 5.60 2.21
N LEU A 78 -10.28 4.82 1.33
CA LEU A 78 -9.14 3.97 1.61
C LEU A 78 -8.20 4.01 0.41
N SER A 79 -6.90 4.07 0.63
CA SER A 79 -5.93 3.85 -0.45
C SER A 79 -5.60 2.37 -0.57
N ALA A 80 -5.19 1.95 -1.77
CA ALA A 80 -4.86 0.56 -2.04
C ALA A 80 -3.74 0.01 -1.13
N PHE A 81 -2.71 0.81 -0.85
CA PHE A 81 -1.65 0.41 0.09
C PHE A 81 -2.12 0.36 1.54
N THR A 82 -3.00 1.27 1.96
CA THR A 82 -3.59 1.20 3.32
C THR A 82 -4.43 -0.08 3.45
N ALA A 83 -5.22 -0.40 2.43
CA ALA A 83 -5.99 -1.63 2.35
C ALA A 83 -5.11 -2.89 2.35
N LYS A 84 -3.91 -2.85 1.78
CA LYS A 84 -2.93 -3.96 1.81
C LYS A 84 -2.15 -4.08 3.13
N GLY A 85 -2.05 -3.00 3.91
CA GLY A 85 -1.23 -2.96 5.13
C GLY A 85 -1.52 -4.11 6.10
N LYS A 86 -0.47 -4.67 6.71
CA LYS A 86 -0.58 -5.72 7.74
C LYS A 86 0.30 -5.35 8.91
N SER A 87 -0.14 -5.66 10.13
CA SER A 87 0.71 -5.52 11.31
C SER A 87 1.72 -6.66 11.38
N LYS A 88 1.28 -7.89 11.13
CA LYS A 88 2.13 -9.08 11.17
C LYS A 88 1.95 -9.92 9.92
N LYS A 89 2.97 -10.72 9.62
CA LYS A 89 2.85 -11.76 8.59
C LYS A 89 1.72 -12.72 8.98
N GLY A 90 0.79 -12.95 8.07
CA GLY A 90 -0.38 -13.79 8.29
C GLY A 90 -1.64 -13.04 8.76
N ASP A 91 -1.54 -11.76 9.13
CA ASP A 91 -2.74 -10.97 9.41
C ASP A 91 -3.59 -10.81 8.15
N ILE A 92 -4.91 -10.76 8.33
CA ILE A 92 -5.87 -10.49 7.26
C ILE A 92 -5.82 -8.99 6.95
N SER A 93 -5.63 -8.63 5.68
CA SER A 93 -5.81 -7.27 5.17
C SER A 93 -7.04 -7.16 4.26
N PRO A 94 -7.70 -5.98 4.18
CA PRO A 94 -8.81 -5.72 3.26
C PRO A 94 -8.51 -6.07 1.79
N ILE A 95 -7.26 -5.87 1.35
CA ILE A 95 -6.74 -6.45 0.10
C ILE A 95 -5.65 -7.46 0.45
N ASN A 96 -5.85 -8.72 0.05
CA ASN A 96 -4.84 -9.77 0.16
C ASN A 96 -4.31 -10.17 -1.22
N PHE A 97 -3.07 -10.62 -1.20
CA PHE A 97 -2.40 -11.24 -2.33
C PHE A 97 -2.26 -12.73 -2.02
N ASP A 98 -2.74 -13.59 -2.89
CA ASP A 98 -2.38 -15.01 -2.81
C ASP A 98 -0.95 -15.14 -3.33
N GLU A 99 0.01 -15.16 -2.41
CA GLU A 99 1.35 -15.65 -2.70
C GLU A 99 1.14 -17.14 -3.05
N TYR A 100 1.39 -17.54 -4.31
CA TYR A 100 1.54 -18.96 -4.62
C TYR A 100 2.51 -19.52 -3.57
N GLU A 101 2.04 -20.45 -2.75
CA GLU A 101 2.56 -20.81 -1.41
C GLU A 101 4.07 -21.15 -1.31
N ASN A 102 4.82 -21.13 -2.41
CA ASN A 102 6.24 -21.44 -2.47
C ASN A 102 7.17 -20.26 -2.82
N GLU A 103 6.66 -19.07 -3.09
CA GLU A 103 7.53 -17.92 -3.31
C GLU A 103 7.61 -17.11 -2.03
N SER A 104 8.66 -17.37 -1.24
CA SER A 104 9.09 -16.39 -0.26
C SER A 104 9.15 -15.01 -0.94
N ILE A 105 8.85 -13.94 -0.22
CA ILE A 105 9.06 -12.54 -0.66
C ILE A 105 10.50 -12.32 -1.21
N PHE A 106 11.43 -13.26 -0.96
CA PHE A 106 12.80 -13.32 -1.48
C PHE A 106 12.99 -14.13 -2.78
N GLY A 107 11.92 -14.61 -3.42
CA GLY A 107 11.94 -15.49 -4.59
C GLY A 107 11.17 -14.96 -5.81
N ILE A 108 10.37 -13.92 -5.67
CA ILE A 108 9.78 -13.18 -6.79
C ILE A 108 10.88 -12.27 -7.35
N PRO A 109 11.20 -12.30 -8.67
CA PRO A 109 12.10 -11.33 -9.26
C PRO A 109 11.65 -9.90 -8.92
N ASP A 110 12.57 -9.02 -8.50
CA ASP A 110 12.23 -7.67 -8.01
C ASP A 110 11.33 -6.87 -8.97
N ASN A 111 11.45 -7.11 -10.29
CA ASN A 111 10.63 -6.49 -11.33
C ASN A 111 9.14 -6.92 -11.28
N ASP A 112 8.83 -8.16 -10.88
CA ASP A 112 7.46 -8.67 -10.85
C ASP A 112 6.72 -8.16 -9.60
N LEU A 113 7.42 -8.02 -8.48
CA LEU A 113 6.88 -7.41 -7.27
C LEU A 113 6.58 -5.92 -7.49
N LEU A 114 7.48 -5.20 -8.17
CA LEU A 114 7.25 -3.81 -8.56
C LEU A 114 5.98 -3.67 -9.40
N ASN A 115 5.86 -4.47 -10.45
CA ASN A 115 4.71 -4.40 -11.35
C ASN A 115 3.42 -4.66 -10.59
N ARG A 116 3.40 -5.64 -9.67
CA ARG A 116 2.25 -5.91 -8.79
C ARG A 116 1.93 -4.73 -7.88
N MET A 117 2.93 -4.10 -7.26
CA MET A 117 2.71 -2.92 -6.40
C MET A 117 2.26 -1.71 -7.20
N MET A 118 2.79 -1.52 -8.40
CA MET A 118 2.39 -0.44 -9.28
C MET A 118 0.95 -0.63 -9.77
N ILE A 119 0.52 -1.85 -10.07
CA ILE A 119 -0.89 -2.10 -10.43
C ILE A 119 -1.77 -1.86 -9.21
N LEU A 120 -1.36 -2.32 -8.02
CA LEU A 120 -2.14 -2.12 -6.80
C LEU A 120 -2.41 -0.63 -6.59
N ASP A 121 -1.36 0.17 -6.72
CA ASP A 121 -1.42 1.62 -6.57
C ASP A 121 -2.24 2.27 -7.70
N ARG A 122 -1.79 2.13 -8.94
CA ARG A 122 -2.31 2.89 -10.08
C ARG A 122 -3.64 2.38 -10.60
N PHE A 123 -3.99 1.11 -10.40
CA PHE A 123 -5.29 0.58 -10.81
C PHE A 123 -6.36 0.91 -9.77
N LEU A 124 -6.10 0.65 -8.48
CA LEU A 124 -7.15 0.75 -7.44
C LEU A 124 -7.30 2.14 -6.85
N ASN A 125 -6.30 3.02 -6.92
CA ASN A 125 -6.47 4.43 -6.53
C ASN A 125 -7.11 5.21 -7.70
N TYR A 126 -8.43 5.37 -7.68
CA TYR A 126 -9.19 5.95 -8.80
C TYR A 126 -8.96 7.46 -9.05
N GLY A 127 -8.80 7.82 -10.34
CA GLY A 127 -8.76 9.19 -10.85
C GLY A 127 -7.35 9.72 -11.16
N ASN A 128 -7.29 10.90 -11.80
CA ASN A 128 -6.06 11.63 -12.08
C ASN A 128 -6.34 13.16 -11.95
N PRO A 129 -5.75 13.87 -10.96
CA PRO A 129 -4.76 13.38 -9.99
C PRO A 129 -5.34 12.31 -9.04
N GLU A 130 -4.47 11.45 -8.52
CA GLU A 130 -4.80 10.56 -7.42
C GLU A 130 -4.98 11.37 -6.13
N ILE A 131 -6.08 11.16 -5.43
CA ILE A 131 -6.44 11.92 -4.22
C ILE A 131 -6.66 10.93 -3.09
N ILE A 132 -5.91 11.11 -2.00
CA ILE A 132 -5.99 10.27 -0.79
C ILE A 132 -6.34 11.18 0.38
N LYS A 133 -7.39 10.82 1.11
CA LYS A 133 -7.77 11.52 2.34
C LYS A 133 -6.83 11.09 3.47
N ILE A 134 -6.35 12.07 4.23
CA ILE A 134 -5.37 11.85 5.29
C ILE A 134 -5.99 12.32 6.61
N ASP A 135 -6.59 11.38 7.33
CA ASP A 135 -7.09 11.56 8.69
C ASP A 135 -7.28 10.18 9.36
N LYS A 136 -7.68 10.18 10.63
CA LYS A 136 -7.89 8.96 11.41
C LYS A 136 -9.03 8.08 10.87
N GLN A 137 -10.07 8.66 10.26
CA GLN A 137 -11.24 7.91 9.74
C GLN A 137 -10.89 7.12 8.47
N HIS A 138 -9.95 7.63 7.68
CA HIS A 138 -9.46 6.99 6.44
C HIS A 138 -8.16 6.21 6.66
N SER A 139 -7.78 5.96 7.91
CA SER A 139 -6.58 5.23 8.30
C SER A 139 -6.88 3.80 8.74
N ARG A 140 -5.83 3.00 8.87
CA ARG A 140 -5.89 1.73 9.60
C ARG A 140 -4.98 1.76 10.81
N LEU A 141 -5.49 1.26 11.93
CA LEU A 141 -4.71 1.09 13.14
C LEU A 141 -3.78 -0.12 12.98
N LEU A 142 -2.48 0.12 12.97
CA LEU A 142 -1.42 -0.89 12.92
C LEU A 142 -0.41 -0.60 14.04
N HIS A 143 -0.16 -1.56 14.93
CA HIS A 143 0.79 -1.41 16.05
C HIS A 143 0.61 -0.14 16.91
N ASP A 144 -0.63 0.30 17.17
CA ASP A 144 -0.94 1.53 17.91
C ASP A 144 -0.72 2.84 17.12
N THR A 145 -0.55 2.75 15.80
CA THR A 145 -0.42 3.91 14.92
C THR A 145 -1.53 3.90 13.86
N ASN A 146 -2.18 5.04 13.65
CA ASN A 146 -3.12 5.23 12.56
C ASN A 146 -2.32 5.54 11.29
N ILE A 147 -2.38 4.62 10.32
CA ILE A 147 -1.56 4.66 9.11
C ILE A 147 -2.42 4.88 7.88
N VAL A 148 -1.99 5.80 7.03
CA VAL A 148 -2.46 5.97 5.65
C VAL A 148 -1.25 5.87 4.72
N ALA A 149 -1.13 4.76 4.01
CA ALA A 149 -0.08 4.60 2.99
C ALA A 149 -0.48 5.36 1.71
N LEU A 150 0.39 6.23 1.22
CA LEU A 150 0.05 7.19 0.17
C LEU A 150 0.38 6.63 -1.21
N HIS A 151 1.64 6.34 -1.48
CA HIS A 151 2.11 5.95 -2.81
C HIS A 151 3.39 5.12 -2.67
N ALA A 152 3.66 4.25 -3.64
CA ALA A 152 4.91 3.51 -3.70
C ALA A 152 5.50 3.54 -5.12
N ASP A 153 6.52 4.37 -5.31
CA ASP A 153 7.29 4.44 -6.57
C ASP A 153 8.76 4.07 -6.30
N ALA A 154 9.58 5.03 -5.85
CA ALA A 154 10.98 4.81 -5.47
C ALA A 154 11.18 4.43 -3.97
N GLY A 155 10.08 4.16 -3.27
CA GLY A 155 10.01 3.99 -1.83
C GLY A 155 8.56 4.08 -1.38
N LEU A 156 8.26 3.66 -0.15
CA LEU A 156 6.90 3.75 0.38
C LEU A 156 6.77 5.06 1.14
N MET A 157 5.79 5.87 0.74
CA MET A 157 5.41 7.08 1.46
C MET A 157 4.17 6.82 2.30
N ILE A 158 4.24 7.15 3.58
CA ILE A 158 3.22 6.82 4.57
C ILE A 158 2.95 8.05 5.42
N TYR A 159 1.68 8.41 5.54
CA TYR A 159 1.24 9.26 6.63
C TYR A 159 0.96 8.42 7.88
N CYS A 160 1.49 8.86 9.01
CA CYS A 160 1.24 8.23 10.30
C CYS A 160 0.73 9.27 11.31
N SER A 161 -0.34 8.93 12.00
CA SER A 161 -0.80 9.62 13.22
C SER A 161 -0.63 8.68 14.40
N ILE A 162 0.34 8.99 15.26
CA ILE A 162 0.70 8.18 16.42
C ILE A 162 0.00 8.77 17.64
N ASP A 163 -0.96 8.01 18.19
CA ASP A 163 -1.73 8.39 19.38
C ASP A 163 -0.78 8.60 20.60
N PRO A 164 -1.20 9.29 21.67
CA PRO A 164 -0.39 9.47 22.87
C PRO A 164 0.12 8.13 23.42
N LYS A 165 1.43 8.05 23.70
CA LYS A 165 2.14 6.82 24.12
C LYS A 165 2.18 5.70 23.07
N GLY A 166 1.66 5.93 21.87
CA GLY A 166 1.78 5.02 20.73
C GLY A 166 3.21 4.94 20.21
N THR A 167 3.52 3.85 19.50
CA THR A 167 4.83 3.62 18.91
C THR A 167 4.68 3.04 17.51
N LEU A 168 5.21 3.72 16.50
CA LEU A 168 5.41 3.14 15.18
C LEU A 168 6.69 2.29 15.19
N ILE A 169 6.61 1.07 14.67
CA ILE A 169 7.73 0.14 14.57
C ILE A 169 7.97 -0.19 13.10
N GLU A 170 9.17 0.08 12.62
CA GLU A 170 9.56 -0.11 11.22
C GLU A 170 10.87 -0.89 11.13
N PRO A 171 11.07 -1.69 10.07
CA PRO A 171 12.30 -2.43 9.85
C PRO A 171 13.52 -1.50 9.69
N LYS A 172 14.72 -2.08 9.79
CA LYS A 172 15.99 -1.38 9.60
C LYS A 172 16.21 -1.00 8.13
N ILE A 173 15.56 0.08 7.69
CA ILE A 173 15.59 0.60 6.31
C ILE A 173 15.94 2.08 6.35
N GLN A 174 16.65 2.63 5.36
CA GLN A 174 16.93 4.07 5.32
C GLN A 174 15.61 4.85 5.32
N THR A 175 15.52 5.83 6.23
CA THR A 175 14.25 6.49 6.54
C THR A 175 14.42 8.00 6.53
N SER A 176 13.41 8.66 5.98
CA SER A 176 13.19 10.09 6.12
C SER A 176 11.85 10.35 6.81
N VAL A 177 11.80 11.33 7.71
CA VAL A 177 10.61 11.71 8.46
C VAL A 177 10.42 13.22 8.39
N ILE A 178 9.25 13.68 7.98
CA ILE A 178 8.81 15.07 8.15
C ILE A 178 7.79 15.09 9.29
N VAL A 179 8.02 15.92 10.31
CA VAL A 179 7.05 16.07 11.40
C VAL A 179 6.08 17.20 11.05
N LEU A 180 4.82 16.83 10.85
CA LEU A 180 3.74 17.74 10.48
C LEU A 180 3.15 18.41 11.73
N ASP A 181 3.04 17.67 12.82
CA ASP A 181 2.59 18.16 14.13
C ASP A 181 3.07 17.27 15.27
N GLY A 182 3.14 17.82 16.49
CA GLY A 182 3.54 17.09 17.69
C GLY A 182 5.05 16.96 17.92
N ILE A 183 5.41 16.18 18.94
CA ILE A 183 6.79 15.89 19.34
C ILE A 183 6.91 14.40 19.60
N GLY A 184 7.99 13.80 19.09
CA GLY A 184 8.27 12.38 19.22
C GLY A 184 9.72 12.09 19.57
N GLN A 185 10.02 10.80 19.70
CA GLN A 185 11.37 10.29 19.86
C GLN A 185 11.60 9.15 18.88
N ILE A 186 12.69 9.22 18.12
CA ILE A 186 13.17 8.12 17.29
C ILE A 186 14.22 7.34 18.07
N GLU A 187 14.09 6.02 18.09
CA GLU A 187 15.09 5.08 18.60
C GLU A 187 15.50 4.10 17.50
N SER A 188 16.81 3.90 17.32
CA SER A 188 17.35 2.84 16.45
C SER A 188 18.71 2.37 16.96
N GLY A 189 18.75 1.12 17.45
CA GLY A 189 19.94 0.59 18.11
C GLY A 189 20.29 1.40 19.37
N LEU A 190 21.48 2.01 19.39
CA LEU A 190 21.92 2.89 20.48
C LEU A 190 21.65 4.38 20.22
N THR A 191 21.11 4.72 19.06
CA THR A 191 20.81 6.10 18.68
C THR A 191 19.39 6.44 19.12
N SER A 192 19.25 7.56 19.83
CA SER A 192 17.96 8.13 20.19
C SER A 192 18.00 9.65 20.04
N PHE A 193 16.98 10.24 19.42
CA PHE A 193 16.85 11.69 19.28
C PHE A 193 15.38 12.12 19.24
N THR A 194 15.13 13.35 19.66
CA THR A 194 13.79 13.96 19.62
C THR A 194 13.50 14.48 18.21
N ILE A 195 12.25 14.32 17.79
CA ILE A 195 11.73 14.89 16.55
C ILE A 195 10.58 15.83 16.88
N GLU A 196 10.46 16.95 16.16
CA GLU A 196 9.41 17.94 16.42
C GLU A 196 8.93 18.62 15.14
N LYS A 197 7.74 19.23 15.22
CA LYS A 197 7.06 19.92 14.13
C LYS A 197 7.97 20.87 13.34
N GLY A 198 7.85 20.80 12.02
CA GLY A 198 8.53 21.72 11.10
C GLY A 198 9.93 21.28 10.70
N PHE A 199 10.40 20.13 11.20
CA PHE A 199 11.69 19.56 10.85
C PHE A 199 11.57 18.32 9.96
N TYR A 200 12.58 18.18 9.09
CA TYR A 200 12.86 16.99 8.31
C TYR A 200 14.06 16.27 8.92
N TYR A 201 13.95 14.96 9.08
CA TYR A 201 14.99 14.08 9.61
C TYR A 201 15.31 13.02 8.57
N TYR A 202 16.59 12.84 8.25
CA TYR A 202 17.10 11.72 7.48
C TYR A 202 18.11 10.96 8.32
N PHE A 203 17.98 9.64 8.37
CA PHE A 203 18.91 8.80 9.12
C PHE A 203 19.02 7.39 8.55
N VAL A 204 20.17 6.76 8.80
CA VAL A 204 20.44 5.37 8.45
C VAL A 204 20.32 4.54 9.73
N PRO A 205 19.25 3.72 9.90
CA PRO A 205 19.02 2.99 11.14
C PRO A 205 20.14 2.01 11.48
N LYS A 206 20.44 1.88 12.78
CA LYS A 206 21.39 0.90 13.31
C LYS A 206 20.71 -0.39 13.75
N GLY A 207 19.40 -0.34 14.02
CA GLY A 207 18.51 -1.47 14.30
C GLY A 207 17.10 -1.18 13.78
N GLU A 208 16.11 -1.93 14.27
CA GLU A 208 14.69 -1.58 14.12
C GLU A 208 14.45 -0.11 14.49
N VAL A 209 13.56 0.56 13.76
CA VAL A 209 13.20 1.95 14.00
C VAL A 209 11.95 1.98 14.85
N LYS A 210 12.00 2.68 15.99
CA LYS A 210 10.84 2.97 16.84
C LYS A 210 10.61 4.47 16.87
N ILE A 211 9.45 4.91 16.44
CA ILE A 211 9.03 6.32 16.55
C ILE A 211 7.94 6.39 17.59
N LYS A 212 8.26 7.00 18.73
CA LYS A 212 7.37 7.09 19.90
C LYS A 212 6.77 8.48 20.00
N ASN A 213 5.48 8.54 20.28
CA ASN A 213 4.88 9.78 20.76
C ASN A 213 5.18 9.96 22.24
N ILE A 214 5.89 11.04 22.59
CA ILE A 214 6.30 11.34 23.97
C ILE A 214 5.45 12.44 24.62
N THR A 215 4.32 12.78 24.01
CA THR A 215 3.40 13.83 24.48
C THR A 215 1.97 13.32 24.59
N GLU A 216 1.10 14.18 25.16
CA GLU A 216 -0.34 13.92 25.28
C GLU A 216 -1.14 14.35 24.04
N LYS A 217 -0.48 14.85 22.99
CA LYS A 217 -1.08 15.19 21.69
C LYS A 217 -0.61 14.22 20.63
N ASP A 218 -1.43 13.99 19.60
CA ASP A 218 -1.04 13.13 18.48
C ASP A 218 0.24 13.63 17.80
N LEU A 219 1.11 12.70 17.44
CA LEU A 219 2.30 12.95 16.64
C LEU A 219 1.97 12.59 15.19
N SER A 220 1.94 13.60 14.32
CA SER A 220 1.64 13.43 12.89
C SER A 220 2.93 13.55 12.09
N ILE A 221 3.24 12.49 11.33
CA ILE A 221 4.46 12.42 10.53
C ILE A 221 4.18 11.96 9.10
N LEU A 222 4.98 12.45 8.16
CA LEU A 222 5.18 11.81 6.87
C LEU A 222 6.44 10.97 6.96
N TYR A 223 6.27 9.66 6.92
CA TYR A 223 7.33 8.66 6.91
C TYR A 223 7.62 8.23 5.48
N MET A 224 8.90 8.18 5.12
CA MET A 224 9.36 7.73 3.81
C MET A 224 10.49 6.73 4.01
N SER A 225 10.36 5.53 3.43
CA SER A 225 11.42 4.53 3.43
C SER A 225 12.01 4.34 2.05
N GLU A 226 13.35 4.35 1.96
CA GLU A 226 14.08 3.96 0.76
C GLU A 226 14.18 2.43 0.73
N GLY A 227 13.48 1.78 -0.19
CA GLY A 227 13.77 0.38 -0.51
C GLY A 227 12.77 -0.67 -0.04
N TYR A 228 11.59 -0.66 -0.67
CA TYR A 228 10.98 -1.95 -1.05
C TYR A 228 11.56 -2.50 -2.36
N MET A 229 12.36 -1.70 -3.06
CA MET A 229 12.97 -2.07 -4.32
C MET A 229 14.46 -1.75 -4.30
N LYS A 230 15.27 -2.79 -4.22
CA LYS A 230 16.67 -2.65 -4.61
C LYS A 230 16.67 -2.32 -6.10
N LYS A 231 17.21 -1.16 -6.47
CA LYS A 231 17.70 -0.98 -7.84
C LYS A 231 18.84 -1.99 -8.01
N THR A 232 18.59 -3.02 -8.79
CA THR A 232 19.64 -3.85 -9.41
C THR A 232 20.25 -3.10 -10.59
#